data_AF-A0A969VVP5-F1
#
_entry.id   AF-A0A969VVP5-F1
#
_cell.length_a   1.000
_cell.length_b   1.000
_cell.length_c   1.000
_cell.angle_alpha   90.00
_cell.angle_beta   90.00
_cell.angle_gamma   90.00
#
_symmetry.space_group_name_H-M   'P 1'
#
loop_
_entity.id
_entity.type
_entity.pdbx_description
1 polymer ?
#
loop_
_entity_poly.entity_id
_entity_poly.type
_entity_poly.pdbx_seq_one_letter_code
_entity_poly.pdbx_strand_id
1 'polypeptide(L)'
;MKSDFFFNYQSSNDKFLKEVNDIVINKIKSNRKTKKGLTEAILKKETQTIKLIVDALYQAYFSIPKVLVAIPLKKSFYSKLKIGYRAVRRIFIVLKDAGLVEFKSGNTYSGKVTQLTPSDKLILIFNTLGFKWRPYELKDDQEIISITDKIKVNNKKKRITLPTPDTDEIRQHRENLRLINYLLLRSCIALNIDDVAYKILEREIEVKNKTLVKDKFWRSKIHHSINFSKVVLRRVFSRNNIETNGRFYGGWWQSLPEKYRTHITINGIKTVEIDYSSMIMRMLYAKENINIEDGKDLYDIGLPVTEDQRVLIKRFIIASINDEKGRYRLSNEELKILGITHTQLFKLVKKVHAPIEKYFSSGIGLKLMFEDSKIAEDIMLYFLGKSIVVLPIHDSFIIQQPFASELKEQMIISFKKIVGSTTLVKQSTSSDSYNFYDDVFTLKDKNKDNLRIVNANPNNIYSSYLNSWLKWVKANKFHSFNTNRY
;
A
#
# COMPACT_ATOMS: atom_id res chain seq x y z
N MET A 1 -8.06 2.32 16.45
CA MET A 1 -7.10 2.24 15.33
C MET A 1 -5.73 1.84 15.85
N LYS A 2 -4.99 0.96 15.16
CA LYS A 2 -3.58 0.70 15.53
C LYS A 2 -2.73 1.85 15.01
N SER A 3 -2.06 2.56 15.92
CA SER A 3 -1.03 3.54 15.62
C SER A 3 0.19 2.88 14.99
N ASP A 4 0.85 3.56 14.06
CA ASP A 4 2.16 3.16 13.54
C ASP A 4 3.27 3.83 14.37
N PHE A 5 4.45 3.22 14.42
CA PHE A 5 5.58 3.82 15.13
C PHE A 5 6.11 5.03 14.36
N PHE A 6 6.50 6.10 15.07
CA PHE A 6 6.99 7.34 14.44
C PHE A 6 8.14 7.11 13.44
N PHE A 7 8.99 6.11 13.69
CA PHE A 7 10.12 5.78 12.81
C PHE A 7 9.76 4.97 11.55
N ASN A 8 8.49 4.57 11.41
CA ASN A 8 7.98 3.94 10.18
C ASN A 8 7.38 4.95 9.19
N TYR A 9 7.27 6.22 9.58
CA TYR A 9 6.84 7.31 8.69
C TYR A 9 8.01 7.79 7.83
N GLN A 10 7.69 8.36 6.67
CA GLN A 10 8.70 8.97 5.82
C GLN A 10 9.21 10.26 6.44
N SER A 11 10.44 10.65 6.13
CA SER A 11 10.98 11.95 6.55
C SER A 11 11.46 12.72 5.35
N SER A 12 11.25 14.04 5.39
CA SER A 12 11.65 14.95 4.32
C SER A 12 12.78 15.87 4.79
N ASN A 13 13.68 16.20 3.88
CA ASN A 13 14.72 17.20 4.10
C ASN A 13 14.29 18.61 3.70
N ASP A 14 13.04 18.81 3.28
CA ASP A 14 12.50 20.13 2.95
C ASP A 14 12.47 21.09 4.17
N LYS A 15 12.18 22.36 3.90
CA LYS A 15 12.00 23.40 4.92
C LYS A 15 10.52 23.57 5.32
N PHE A 16 9.62 22.70 4.88
CA PHE A 16 8.17 22.89 5.00
C PHE A 16 7.70 22.93 6.46
N LEU A 17 8.22 22.03 7.30
CA LEU A 17 7.91 21.99 8.75
C LEU A 17 8.99 22.69 9.60
N LYS A 18 9.79 23.59 9.00
CA LYS A 18 10.92 24.23 9.70
C LYS A 18 10.48 24.98 10.95
N GLU A 19 9.39 25.75 10.88
CA GLU A 19 8.88 26.52 12.02
C GLU A 19 8.60 25.62 13.24
N VAL A 20 7.85 24.53 13.04
CA VAL A 20 7.54 23.57 14.12
C VAL A 20 8.80 22.93 14.67
N ASN A 21 9.73 22.55 13.78
CA ASN A 21 11.02 21.98 14.19
C ASN A 21 11.84 22.98 15.03
N ASP A 22 11.88 24.25 14.63
CA ASP A 22 12.64 25.30 15.31
C ASP A 22 12.07 25.61 16.69
N ILE A 23 10.74 25.60 16.87
CA ILE A 23 10.10 25.72 18.19
C ILE A 23 10.62 24.63 19.15
N VAL A 24 10.65 23.37 18.68
CA VAL A 24 11.11 22.23 19.50
C VAL A 24 12.61 22.31 19.77
N ILE A 25 13.42 22.64 18.75
CA ILE A 25 14.87 22.78 18.87
C ILE A 25 15.23 23.88 19.87
N ASN A 26 14.59 25.05 19.77
CA ASN A 26 14.86 26.19 20.64
C ASN A 26 14.46 25.88 22.09
N LYS A 27 13.32 25.21 22.31
CA LYS A 27 12.90 24.79 23.65
C LYS A 27 13.83 23.71 24.25
N ILE A 28 14.35 22.79 23.42
CA ILE A 28 15.39 21.85 23.88
C ILE A 28 16.65 22.60 24.29
N LYS A 29 17.09 23.58 23.50
CA LYS A 29 18.27 24.40 23.81
C LYS A 29 18.08 25.18 25.11
N SER A 30 16.92 25.82 25.33
CA SER A 30 16.63 26.58 26.55
C SER A 30 16.57 25.70 27.80
N ASN A 31 16.07 24.47 27.67
CA ASN A 31 15.94 23.55 28.80
C ASN A 31 17.26 22.87 29.21
N ARG A 32 18.36 23.08 28.47
CA ARG A 32 19.66 22.48 28.77
C ARG A 32 20.43 23.32 29.79
N LYS A 33 20.63 22.74 30.97
CA LYS A 33 21.45 23.34 32.05
C LYS A 33 22.96 23.38 31.74
N THR A 34 23.46 22.50 30.87
CA THR A 34 24.89 22.43 30.50
C THR A 34 25.08 22.01 29.04
N LYS A 35 26.16 22.50 28.42
CA LYS A 35 26.63 22.10 27.08
C LYS A 35 27.73 21.02 27.15
N LYS A 36 28.18 20.61 28.34
CA LYS A 36 29.26 19.63 28.51
C LYS A 36 28.86 18.27 27.89
N GLY A 37 29.74 17.74 27.03
CA GLY A 37 29.52 16.46 26.33
C GLY A 37 28.57 16.53 25.13
N LEU A 38 28.17 17.72 24.69
CA LEU A 38 27.31 17.91 23.53
C LEU A 38 28.16 18.09 22.27
N THR A 39 28.25 17.03 21.46
CA THR A 39 28.93 17.09 20.16
C THR A 39 27.97 17.48 19.03
N GLU A 40 28.51 17.98 17.92
CA GLU A 40 27.72 18.28 16.71
C GLU A 40 26.96 17.06 16.18
N ALA A 41 27.58 15.87 16.25
CA ALA A 41 26.96 14.61 15.85
C ALA A 41 25.70 14.29 16.67
N ILE A 42 25.72 14.58 17.98
CA ILE A 42 24.55 14.40 18.86
C ILE A 42 23.44 15.38 18.49
N LEU A 43 23.81 16.65 18.25
CA LEU A 43 22.86 17.69 17.82
C LEU A 43 22.21 17.35 16.48
N LYS A 44 22.98 16.85 15.52
CA LYS A 44 22.48 16.42 14.21
C LYS A 44 21.49 15.26 14.34
N LYS A 45 21.83 14.23 15.12
CA LYS A 45 20.92 13.08 15.38
C LYS A 45 19.65 13.50 16.11
N GLU A 46 19.74 14.42 17.07
CA GLU A 46 18.57 14.94 17.78
C GLU A 46 17.66 15.72 16.83
N THR A 47 18.23 16.60 15.99
CA THR A 47 17.50 17.34 14.96
C THR A 47 16.80 16.41 13.97
N GLN A 48 17.48 15.36 13.50
CA GLN A 48 16.88 14.33 12.63
C GLN A 48 15.72 13.60 13.33
N THR A 49 15.84 13.33 14.63
CA THR A 49 14.78 12.68 15.41
C THR A 49 13.57 13.61 15.60
N ILE A 50 13.80 14.91 15.81
CA ILE A 50 12.73 15.94 15.87
C ILE A 50 11.98 15.96 14.54
N LYS A 51 12.70 16.11 13.42
CA LYS A 51 12.12 16.08 12.07
C LYS A 51 11.26 14.85 11.85
N LEU A 52 11.78 13.66 12.19
CA LEU A 52 11.05 12.40 12.01
C LEU A 52 9.75 12.34 12.84
N ILE A 53 9.76 12.82 14.08
CA ILE A 53 8.56 12.85 14.93
C ILE A 53 7.54 13.87 14.40
N VAL A 54 8.00 15.05 14.00
CA VAL A 54 7.14 16.13 13.46
C VAL A 54 6.56 15.72 12.10
N ASP A 55 7.34 15.11 11.22
CA ASP A 55 6.89 14.52 9.96
C ASP A 55 5.84 13.43 10.19
N ALA A 56 6.05 12.56 11.19
CA ALA A 56 5.08 11.52 11.55
C ALA A 56 3.75 12.12 12.05
N LEU A 57 3.80 13.17 12.88
CA LEU A 57 2.60 13.86 13.36
C LEU A 57 1.83 14.52 12.21
N TYR A 58 2.53 15.21 11.30
CA TYR A 58 1.92 15.82 10.12
C TYR A 58 1.26 14.77 9.22
N GLN A 59 1.96 13.69 8.91
CA GLN A 59 1.44 12.61 8.07
C GLN A 59 0.27 11.87 8.72
N ALA A 60 0.30 11.67 10.03
CA ALA A 60 -0.77 11.01 10.76
C ALA A 60 -2.01 11.90 10.89
N TYR A 61 -1.83 13.23 10.97
CA TYR A 61 -2.91 14.20 10.96
C TYR A 61 -3.62 14.30 9.60
N PHE A 62 -2.87 14.19 8.51
CA PHE A 62 -3.42 14.23 7.15
C PHE A 62 -3.69 12.84 6.55
N SER A 63 -3.54 11.76 7.32
CA SER A 63 -3.98 10.44 6.86
C SER A 63 -5.50 10.33 6.93
N ILE A 64 -6.06 9.41 6.15
CA ILE A 64 -7.52 9.22 6.07
C ILE A 64 -7.88 7.79 6.48
N PRO A 65 -8.53 7.57 7.63
CA PRO A 65 -8.78 8.55 8.70
C PRO A 65 -7.52 9.00 9.44
N LYS A 66 -7.64 10.07 10.23
CA LYS A 66 -6.54 10.55 11.08
C LYS A 66 -6.11 9.47 12.07
N VAL A 67 -4.81 9.31 12.28
CA VAL A 67 -4.28 8.29 13.21
C VAL A 67 -3.37 8.88 14.27
N LEU A 68 -3.18 8.13 15.34
CA LEU A 68 -2.23 8.45 16.40
C LEU A 68 -0.83 7.94 16.04
N VAL A 69 0.20 8.65 16.48
CA VAL A 69 1.61 8.25 16.30
C VAL A 69 2.12 7.53 17.54
N ALA A 70 2.60 6.29 17.41
CA ALA A 70 3.19 5.57 18.54
C ALA A 70 4.62 6.02 18.82
N ILE A 71 4.88 6.43 20.07
CA ILE A 71 6.20 6.77 20.61
C ILE A 71 6.53 5.84 21.80
N PRO A 72 7.40 4.83 21.60
CA PRO A 72 7.91 4.02 22.70
C PRO A 72 8.67 4.86 23.72
N LEU A 73 8.27 4.82 25.00
CA LEU A 73 8.98 5.50 26.09
C LEU A 73 9.75 4.53 27.01
N LYS A 74 10.02 3.31 26.52
CA LYS A 74 10.83 2.29 27.20
C LYS A 74 12.22 2.19 26.58
N LYS A 75 13.27 2.23 27.41
CA LYS A 75 14.68 2.14 26.97
C LYS A 75 14.96 0.87 26.15
N SER A 76 14.42 -0.27 26.57
CA SER A 76 14.62 -1.57 25.92
C SER A 76 14.13 -1.63 24.48
N PHE A 77 13.19 -0.76 24.07
CA PHE A 77 12.68 -0.72 22.70
C PHE A 77 13.74 -0.20 21.71
N TYR A 78 14.69 0.61 22.17
CA TYR A 78 15.66 1.29 21.32
C TYR A 78 16.99 0.56 21.19
N SER A 79 17.16 -0.59 21.84
CA SER A 79 18.43 -1.33 21.81
C SER A 79 18.84 -1.79 20.41
N LYS A 80 17.86 -2.03 19.53
CA LYS A 80 18.05 -2.46 18.13
C LYS A 80 17.80 -1.35 17.11
N LEU A 81 17.59 -0.12 17.56
CA LEU A 81 17.29 1.02 16.68
C LEU A 81 18.50 1.98 16.64
N LYS A 82 18.70 2.62 15.48
CA LYS A 82 19.70 3.69 15.34
C LYS A 82 19.29 5.00 16.05
N ILE A 83 18.08 5.04 16.63
CA ILE A 83 17.50 6.20 17.31
C ILE A 83 17.70 6.04 18.83
N GLY A 84 18.23 7.08 19.48
CA GLY A 84 18.52 7.05 20.91
C GLY A 84 17.31 7.34 21.81
N TYR A 85 17.03 6.44 22.76
CA TYR A 85 15.95 6.58 23.75
C TYR A 85 15.95 7.95 24.46
N ARG A 86 17.11 8.41 24.95
CA ARG A 86 17.23 9.66 25.71
C ARG A 86 16.79 10.87 24.89
N ALA A 87 17.13 10.89 23.59
CA ALA A 87 16.72 11.96 22.68
C ALA A 87 15.20 11.93 22.50
N VAL A 88 14.61 10.77 22.19
CA VAL A 88 13.15 10.64 22.00
C VAL A 88 12.37 11.05 23.25
N ARG A 89 12.81 10.62 24.44
CA ARG A 89 12.17 11.02 25.70
C ARG A 89 12.23 12.53 25.93
N ARG A 90 13.38 13.16 25.64
CA ARG A 90 13.55 14.62 25.76
C ARG A 90 12.63 15.36 24.80
N ILE A 91 12.57 14.92 23.54
CA ILE A 91 11.71 15.51 22.51
C ILE A 91 10.23 15.38 22.90
N PHE A 92 9.81 14.21 23.38
CA PHE A 92 8.44 14.00 23.90
C PHE A 92 8.08 14.99 25.01
N ILE A 93 8.96 15.16 26.01
CA ILE A 93 8.72 16.11 27.11
C ILE A 93 8.60 17.53 26.57
N VAL A 94 9.48 17.94 25.67
CA VAL A 94 9.45 19.29 25.08
C VAL A 94 8.21 19.52 24.22
N LEU A 95 7.79 18.56 23.41
CA LEU A 95 6.56 18.66 22.63
C LEU A 95 5.33 18.86 23.54
N LYS A 96 5.27 18.11 24.65
CA LYS A 96 4.22 18.24 25.67
C LYS A 96 4.27 19.61 26.35
N ASP A 97 5.43 20.01 26.86
CA ASP A 97 5.59 21.27 27.61
C ASP A 97 5.43 22.52 26.73
N ALA A 98 5.67 22.40 25.43
CA ALA A 98 5.39 23.46 24.44
C ALA A 98 3.91 23.51 24.02
N GLY A 99 3.08 22.58 24.52
CA GLY A 99 1.66 22.47 24.18
C GLY A 99 1.43 22.11 22.71
N LEU A 100 2.35 21.37 22.08
CA LEU A 100 2.27 20.99 20.65
C LEU A 100 1.61 19.62 20.43
N VAL A 101 1.52 18.79 21.46
CA VAL A 101 0.94 17.45 21.37
C VAL A 101 0.06 17.14 22.57
N GLU A 102 -0.97 16.35 22.33
CA GLU A 102 -1.67 15.58 23.35
C GLU A 102 -1.20 14.12 23.29
N PHE A 103 -1.39 13.37 24.38
CA PHE A 103 -0.95 11.99 24.44
C PHE A 103 -1.88 11.08 25.22
N LYS A 104 -1.92 9.81 24.78
CA LYS A 104 -2.51 8.71 25.51
C LYS A 104 -1.38 7.86 26.07
N SER A 105 -1.29 7.79 27.40
CA SER A 105 -0.26 7.00 28.09
C SER A 105 -0.36 5.52 27.73
N GLY A 106 0.78 4.91 27.41
CA GLY A 106 0.87 3.46 27.31
C GLY A 106 0.70 2.80 28.67
N ASN A 107 0.16 1.58 28.70
CA ASN A 107 0.04 0.78 29.93
C ASN A 107 0.87 -0.50 29.79
N THR A 108 1.77 -0.71 30.74
CA THR A 108 2.72 -1.84 30.86
C THR A 108 2.03 -3.20 30.88
N TYR A 109 0.90 -3.34 31.59
CA TYR A 109 0.12 -4.57 31.68
C TYR A 109 -0.54 -4.93 30.35
N SER A 110 -0.99 -3.92 29.59
CA SER A 110 -1.66 -4.11 28.30
C SER A 110 -0.71 -4.17 27.09
N GLY A 111 0.59 -3.98 27.30
CA GLY A 111 1.59 -3.87 26.22
C GLY A 111 1.39 -2.65 25.29
N LYS A 112 0.55 -1.68 25.68
CA LYS A 112 0.25 -0.48 24.87
C LYS A 112 1.38 0.53 24.96
N VAL A 113 1.74 1.09 23.81
CA VAL A 113 2.77 2.13 23.64
C VAL A 113 2.13 3.51 23.77
N THR A 114 2.85 4.50 24.29
CA THR A 114 2.38 5.89 24.33
C THR A 114 2.08 6.38 22.91
N GLN A 115 0.94 7.04 22.74
CA GLN A 115 0.45 7.52 21.45
C GLN A 115 0.29 9.04 21.49
N LEU A 116 0.72 9.73 20.44
CA LEU A 116 0.63 11.17 20.28
C LEU A 116 -0.42 11.56 19.24
N THR A 117 -1.02 12.72 19.45
CA THR A 117 -1.78 13.48 18.46
C THR A 117 -1.37 14.95 18.53
N PRO A 118 -1.42 15.72 17.43
CA PRO A 118 -1.28 17.18 17.50
C PRO A 118 -2.31 17.78 18.46
N SER A 119 -1.91 18.78 19.25
CA SER A 119 -2.82 19.64 20.01
C SER A 119 -3.45 20.71 19.10
N ASP A 120 -4.44 21.45 19.60
CA ASP A 120 -5.08 22.55 18.85
C ASP A 120 -4.07 23.55 18.27
N LYS A 121 -3.03 23.88 19.04
CA LYS A 121 -1.94 24.77 18.58
C LYS A 121 -1.22 24.21 17.35
N LEU A 122 -0.85 22.93 17.37
CA LEU A 122 -0.17 22.30 16.24
C LEU A 122 -1.12 22.04 15.07
N ILE A 123 -2.40 21.75 15.35
CA ILE A 123 -3.46 21.61 14.35
C ILE A 123 -3.63 22.92 13.58
N LEU A 124 -3.63 24.08 14.26
CA LEU A 124 -3.73 25.38 13.60
C LEU A 124 -2.58 25.61 12.61
N ILE A 125 -1.35 25.27 13.03
CA ILE A 125 -0.17 25.35 12.14
C ILE A 125 -0.34 24.41 10.94
N PHE A 126 -0.72 23.15 11.18
CA PHE A 126 -0.92 22.17 10.11
C PHE A 126 -2.02 22.58 9.13
N ASN A 127 -3.14 23.11 9.62
CA ASN A 127 -4.22 23.62 8.76
C ASN A 127 -3.78 24.82 7.93
N THR A 128 -2.99 25.73 8.53
CA THR A 128 -2.44 26.91 7.83
C THR A 128 -1.47 26.48 6.72
N LEU A 129 -0.62 25.50 6.99
CA LEU A 129 0.28 24.92 5.99
C LEU A 129 -0.48 24.12 4.91
N GLY A 130 -1.57 23.47 5.31
CA GLY A 130 -2.42 22.63 4.48
C GLY A 130 -1.77 21.27 4.13
N PHE A 131 -2.55 20.43 3.46
CA PHE A 131 -2.07 19.16 2.93
C PHE A 131 -1.30 19.37 1.62
N LYS A 132 0.01 19.13 1.64
CA LYS A 132 0.92 19.36 0.51
C LYS A 132 1.69 18.10 0.14
N TRP A 133 1.97 17.92 -1.16
CA TRP A 133 2.99 16.96 -1.59
C TRP A 133 4.35 17.41 -1.06
N ARG A 134 5.16 16.45 -0.62
CA ARG A 134 6.49 16.69 -0.06
C ARG A 134 7.50 15.70 -0.65
N PRO A 135 8.74 16.12 -0.92
CA PRO A 135 9.78 15.23 -1.39
C PRO A 135 10.26 14.37 -0.22
N TYR A 136 10.19 13.05 -0.37
CA TYR A 136 10.72 12.08 0.58
C TYR A 136 11.92 11.37 -0.01
N GLU A 137 12.81 10.88 0.86
CA GLU A 137 14.02 10.16 0.45
C GLU A 137 13.99 8.72 0.95
N LEU A 138 14.50 7.81 0.13
CA LEU A 138 14.80 6.46 0.57
C LEU A 138 16.15 6.49 1.28
N LYS A 139 16.19 6.12 2.57
CA LYS A 139 17.46 6.04 3.30
C LYS A 139 18.30 4.88 2.75
N ASP A 140 19.60 5.07 2.62
CA ASP A 140 20.52 4.05 2.12
C ASP A 140 20.44 2.74 2.93
N ASP A 141 20.24 2.87 4.25
CA ASP A 141 20.12 1.76 5.19
C ASP A 141 18.69 1.23 5.38
N GLN A 142 17.71 1.75 4.65
CA GLN A 142 16.35 1.27 4.73
C GLN A 142 16.22 -0.08 4.04
N GLU A 143 15.96 -1.12 4.83
CA GLU A 143 15.66 -2.45 4.30
C GLU A 143 14.28 -2.44 3.59
N ILE A 144 14.31 -2.79 2.31
CA ILE A 144 13.16 -2.83 1.39
C ILE A 144 12.85 -4.26 0.93
N ILE A 145 13.70 -5.22 1.27
CA ILE A 145 13.45 -6.66 1.09
C ILE A 145 13.13 -7.26 2.46
N SER A 146 12.05 -8.03 2.58
CA SER A 146 11.69 -8.65 3.85
C SER A 146 11.42 -10.14 3.69
N ILE A 147 12.17 -10.97 4.41
CA ILE A 147 11.86 -12.38 4.54
C ILE A 147 11.09 -12.61 5.82
N THR A 148 9.98 -13.34 5.74
CA THR A 148 9.13 -13.61 6.89
C THR A 148 8.85 -15.09 7.06
N ASP A 149 8.66 -15.50 8.31
CA ASP A 149 8.28 -16.86 8.65
C ASP A 149 7.23 -16.89 9.77
N LYS A 150 6.60 -18.05 10.00
CA LYS A 150 5.61 -18.27 11.05
C LYS A 150 6.12 -19.28 12.06
N ILE A 151 6.57 -18.79 13.21
CA ILE A 151 6.96 -19.62 14.35
C ILE A 151 5.78 -19.84 15.30
N LYS A 152 5.77 -20.95 16.04
CA LYS A 152 4.84 -21.15 17.16
C LYS A 152 5.43 -20.52 18.42
N VAL A 153 4.69 -19.61 19.04
CA VAL A 153 5.01 -19.05 20.36
C VAL A 153 3.76 -19.18 21.23
N ASN A 154 3.86 -19.87 22.37
CA ASN A 154 2.74 -20.12 23.29
C ASN A 154 1.48 -20.66 22.58
N ASN A 155 1.64 -21.72 21.78
CA ASN A 155 0.59 -22.32 20.94
C ASN A 155 -0.08 -21.40 19.90
N LYS A 156 0.40 -20.16 19.74
CA LYS A 156 -0.07 -19.21 18.73
C LYS A 156 0.97 -19.07 17.62
N LYS A 157 0.54 -19.17 16.36
CA LYS A 157 1.41 -18.87 15.21
C LYS A 157 1.67 -17.37 15.16
N LYS A 158 2.94 -16.97 15.25
CA LYS A 158 3.37 -15.58 15.16
C LYS A 158 4.25 -15.40 13.92
N ARG A 159 3.91 -14.40 13.10
CA ARG A 159 4.76 -14.00 11.98
C ARG A 159 5.97 -13.22 12.51
N ILE A 160 7.16 -13.59 12.07
CA ILE A 160 8.42 -12.91 12.36
C ILE A 160 9.08 -12.47 11.06
N THR A 161 9.92 -11.45 11.14
CA THR A 161 10.83 -11.04 10.05
C THR A 161 12.21 -11.58 10.38
N LEU A 162 12.84 -12.23 9.41
CA LEU A 162 14.18 -12.81 9.50
C LEU A 162 15.20 -11.86 8.85
N PRO A 163 16.50 -12.00 9.16
CA PRO A 163 17.56 -11.34 8.42
C PRO A 163 17.45 -11.66 6.92
N THR A 164 17.61 -10.65 6.09
CA THR A 164 17.64 -10.83 4.64
C THR A 164 18.95 -11.51 4.26
N PRO A 165 18.92 -12.65 3.55
CA PRO A 165 20.12 -13.33 3.06
C PRO A 165 20.84 -12.47 2.01
N ASP A 166 22.15 -12.62 1.94
CA ASP A 166 23.00 -11.90 1.00
C ASP A 166 23.36 -12.82 -0.18
N THR A 167 22.45 -12.91 -1.15
CA THR A 167 22.63 -13.65 -2.41
C THR A 167 22.57 -12.68 -3.59
N ASP A 168 23.14 -13.07 -4.74
CA ASP A 168 23.09 -12.26 -5.96
C ASP A 168 21.66 -11.91 -6.38
N GLU A 169 20.75 -12.89 -6.33
CA GLU A 169 19.33 -12.66 -6.64
C GLU A 169 18.71 -11.60 -5.72
N ILE A 170 19.00 -11.64 -4.42
CA ILE A 170 18.46 -10.66 -3.46
C ILE A 170 19.13 -9.29 -3.64
N ARG A 171 20.41 -9.23 -4.00
CA ARG A 171 21.09 -7.98 -4.39
C ARG A 171 20.42 -7.35 -5.60
N GLN A 172 20.18 -8.13 -6.66
CA GLN A 172 19.49 -7.66 -7.87
C GLN A 172 18.07 -7.15 -7.56
N HIS A 173 17.27 -7.91 -6.80
CA HIS A 173 15.94 -7.47 -6.40
C HIS A 173 15.95 -6.18 -5.60
N ARG A 174 16.96 -5.99 -4.75
CA ARG A 174 17.13 -4.77 -3.96
C ARG A 174 17.49 -3.58 -4.86
N GLU A 175 18.38 -3.76 -5.82
CA GLU A 175 18.76 -2.70 -6.77
C GLU A 175 17.59 -2.28 -7.65
N ASN A 176 16.90 -3.25 -8.27
CA ASN A 176 15.69 -3.01 -9.05
C ASN A 176 14.65 -2.22 -8.25
N LEU A 177 14.37 -2.67 -7.02
CA LEU A 177 13.37 -2.02 -6.17
C LEU A 177 13.81 -0.64 -5.69
N ARG A 178 15.11 -0.38 -5.52
CA ARG A 178 15.62 0.97 -5.22
C ARG A 178 15.34 1.93 -6.38
N LEU A 179 15.57 1.50 -7.62
CA LEU A 179 15.30 2.33 -8.80
C LEU A 179 13.80 2.60 -8.97
N ILE A 180 12.96 1.58 -8.80
CA ILE A 180 11.49 1.73 -8.81
C ILE A 180 11.06 2.75 -7.74
N ASN A 181 11.53 2.58 -6.49
CA ASN A 181 11.21 3.49 -5.40
C ASN A 181 11.73 4.91 -5.62
N TYR A 182 12.88 5.07 -6.27
CA TYR A 182 13.44 6.36 -6.61
C TYR A 182 12.48 7.16 -7.52
N LEU A 183 11.89 6.50 -8.52
CA LEU A 183 10.89 7.10 -9.42
C LEU A 183 9.57 7.40 -8.69
N LEU A 184 9.09 6.46 -7.87
CA LEU A 184 7.86 6.64 -7.08
C LEU A 184 7.95 7.84 -6.13
N LEU A 185 9.08 8.02 -5.45
CA LEU A 185 9.31 9.12 -4.50
C LEU A 185 9.34 10.52 -5.14
N ARG A 186 9.55 10.60 -6.46
CA ARG A 186 9.59 11.85 -7.23
C ARG A 186 8.29 12.15 -7.97
N SER A 187 7.35 11.20 -7.93
CA SER A 187 6.09 11.30 -8.64
C SER A 187 4.97 11.75 -7.71
N CYS A 188 4.01 12.48 -8.26
CA CYS A 188 2.80 12.87 -7.55
C CYS A 188 1.73 11.80 -7.73
N ILE A 189 1.67 10.84 -6.80
CA ILE A 189 0.61 9.84 -6.76
C ILE A 189 -0.50 10.40 -5.87
N ALA A 190 -1.58 10.90 -6.48
CA ALA A 190 -2.63 11.66 -5.81
C ALA A 190 -4.01 11.04 -6.06
N LEU A 191 -4.96 11.32 -5.16
CA LEU A 191 -6.36 10.90 -5.29
C LEU A 191 -7.20 12.11 -5.69
N ASN A 192 -7.72 12.09 -6.92
CA ASN A 192 -8.52 13.17 -7.48
C ASN A 192 -10.00 12.99 -7.17
N ILE A 193 -10.36 13.34 -5.94
CA ILE A 193 -11.74 13.40 -5.45
C ILE A 193 -11.94 14.74 -4.74
N ASP A 194 -13.18 15.21 -4.69
CA ASP A 194 -13.51 16.42 -3.94
C ASP A 194 -13.49 16.19 -2.41
N ASP A 195 -13.56 17.28 -1.65
CA ASP A 195 -13.48 17.26 -0.20
C ASP A 195 -14.66 16.53 0.47
N VAL A 196 -15.83 16.43 -0.20
CA VAL A 196 -16.99 15.68 0.30
C VAL A 196 -16.73 14.18 0.14
N ALA A 197 -16.26 13.75 -1.04
CA ALA A 197 -15.88 12.38 -1.32
C ALA A 197 -14.75 11.90 -0.40
N TYR A 198 -13.80 12.78 -0.04
CA TYR A 198 -12.79 12.47 0.98
C TYR A 198 -13.39 12.12 2.35
N LYS A 199 -14.43 12.85 2.79
CA LYS A 199 -15.13 12.56 4.07
C LYS A 199 -15.92 11.26 4.00
N ILE A 200 -16.49 10.92 2.85
CA ILE A 200 -17.18 9.63 2.63
C ILE A 200 -16.17 8.49 2.72
N LEU A 201 -15.04 8.60 2.02
CA LEU A 201 -13.94 7.63 2.08
C LEU A 201 -13.43 7.43 3.52
N GLU A 202 -13.28 8.51 4.28
CA GLU A 202 -12.88 8.46 5.68
C GLU A 202 -13.85 7.61 6.51
N ARG A 203 -15.15 7.91 6.43
CA ARG A 203 -16.21 7.17 7.14
C ARG A 203 -16.26 5.70 6.74
N GLU A 204 -16.13 5.39 5.45
CA GLU A 204 -16.09 4.01 4.96
C GLU A 204 -14.92 3.22 5.57
N ILE A 205 -13.73 3.81 5.59
CA ILE A 205 -12.55 3.18 6.18
C ILE A 205 -12.73 3.00 7.69
N GLU A 206 -13.33 3.96 8.39
CA GLU A 206 -13.64 3.84 9.81
C GLU A 206 -14.63 2.71 10.11
N VAL A 207 -15.72 2.61 9.34
CA VAL A 207 -16.72 1.54 9.49
C VAL A 207 -16.08 0.18 9.20
N LYS A 208 -15.37 0.04 8.08
CA LYS A 208 -14.64 -1.19 7.74
C LYS A 208 -13.65 -1.58 8.84
N ASN A 209 -12.88 -0.62 9.38
CA ASN A 209 -11.96 -0.88 10.48
C ASN A 209 -12.64 -1.43 11.75
N LYS A 210 -13.91 -1.09 12.00
CA LYS A 210 -14.71 -1.62 13.12
C LYS A 210 -15.28 -3.01 12.82
N THR A 211 -15.68 -3.29 11.58
CA THR A 211 -16.37 -4.54 11.19
C THR A 211 -15.42 -5.68 10.79
N LEU A 212 -14.20 -5.38 10.34
CA LEU A 212 -13.17 -6.34 9.89
C LEU A 212 -12.64 -7.31 10.96
N VAL A 213 -13.22 -7.32 12.16
CA VAL A 213 -12.97 -8.36 13.17
C VAL A 213 -13.47 -9.74 12.71
N LYS A 214 -14.39 -9.80 11.73
CA LYS A 214 -15.07 -11.06 11.33
C LYS A 214 -14.49 -11.76 10.09
N ASP A 215 -13.90 -11.05 9.13
CA ASP A 215 -13.47 -11.68 7.87
C ASP A 215 -12.00 -12.12 7.91
N LYS A 216 -11.77 -13.43 8.01
CA LYS A 216 -10.44 -14.03 8.30
C LYS A 216 -9.60 -14.32 7.05
N PHE A 217 -10.17 -14.17 5.85
CA PHE A 217 -9.61 -14.74 4.63
C PHE A 217 -8.57 -13.83 3.95
N TRP A 218 -8.91 -12.56 3.69
CA TRP A 218 -7.99 -11.57 3.10
C TRP A 218 -7.11 -10.90 4.16
N ARG A 219 -6.10 -11.61 4.65
CA ARG A 219 -5.11 -11.04 5.60
C ARG A 219 -4.00 -10.25 4.90
N SER A 220 -4.35 -9.33 4.00
CA SER A 220 -3.49 -8.16 3.81
C SER A 220 -3.53 -7.38 5.12
N LYS A 221 -2.38 -6.89 5.61
CA LYS A 221 -2.37 -6.00 6.78
C LYS A 221 -3.18 -4.77 6.36
N ILE A 222 -4.43 -4.67 6.79
CA ILE A 222 -5.30 -3.52 6.55
C ILE A 222 -4.52 -2.29 7.02
N HIS A 223 -4.21 -1.38 6.11
CA HIS A 223 -3.77 -0.06 6.52
C HIS A 223 -5.00 0.61 7.13
N HIS A 224 -4.95 0.86 8.43
CA HIS A 224 -6.06 1.48 9.16
C HIS A 224 -6.33 2.92 8.72
N SER A 225 -5.44 3.49 7.91
CA SER A 225 -5.59 4.77 7.23
C SER A 225 -4.76 4.83 5.95
N ILE A 226 -5.19 5.68 5.03
CA ILE A 226 -4.46 6.08 3.83
C ILE A 226 -3.49 7.20 4.23
N ASN A 227 -2.19 6.89 4.28
CA ASN A 227 -1.14 7.89 4.38
C ASN A 227 -0.51 8.06 2.98
N PHE A 228 -0.81 9.17 2.33
CA PHE A 228 -0.33 9.48 0.97
C PHE A 228 1.20 9.58 0.83
N SER A 229 1.93 9.68 1.94
CA SER A 229 3.40 9.63 1.92
C SER A 229 3.95 8.20 1.80
N LYS A 230 3.11 7.17 2.00
CA LYS A 230 3.50 5.76 1.82
C LYS A 230 3.49 5.40 0.34
N VAL A 231 4.57 5.77 -0.35
CA VAL A 231 4.81 5.42 -1.76
C VAL A 231 5.97 4.45 -1.97
N VAL A 232 6.74 4.18 -0.91
CA VAL A 232 7.88 3.23 -0.95
C VAL A 232 7.37 1.79 -0.86
N LEU A 233 7.68 1.01 -1.89
CA LEU A 233 7.43 -0.42 -1.98
C LEU A 233 8.53 -1.23 -1.28
N ARG A 234 8.11 -2.39 -0.78
CA ARG A 234 8.94 -3.45 -0.20
C ARG A 234 8.63 -4.76 -0.89
N ARG A 235 9.64 -5.58 -1.17
CA ARG A 235 9.44 -6.95 -1.64
C ARG A 235 9.38 -7.90 -0.46
N VAL A 236 8.37 -8.77 -0.40
CA VAL A 236 8.13 -9.61 0.78
C VAL A 236 8.11 -11.10 0.44
N PHE A 237 9.10 -11.81 0.95
CA PHE A 237 9.21 -13.27 0.88
C PHE A 237 8.61 -13.92 2.13
N SER A 238 8.14 -15.15 1.97
CA SER A 238 7.43 -15.89 3.03
C SER A 238 8.11 -17.23 3.32
N ARG A 239 7.71 -17.90 4.41
CA ARG A 239 8.19 -19.24 4.82
C ARG A 239 9.71 -19.39 4.82
N ASN A 240 10.45 -18.34 5.16
CA ASN A 240 11.91 -18.33 5.08
C ASN A 240 12.47 -18.82 3.73
N ASN A 241 11.78 -18.51 2.62
CA ASN A 241 12.14 -18.98 1.29
C ASN A 241 11.95 -17.84 0.26
N ILE A 242 13.01 -17.55 -0.48
CA ILE A 242 13.06 -16.50 -1.51
C ILE A 242 12.25 -16.82 -2.77
N GLU A 243 11.79 -18.06 -2.94
CA GLU A 243 10.94 -18.50 -4.04
C GLU A 243 9.46 -18.55 -3.67
N THR A 244 9.07 -17.91 -2.55
CA THR A 244 7.68 -17.88 -2.11
C THR A 244 7.20 -16.48 -1.76
N ASN A 245 5.99 -16.15 -2.22
CA ASN A 245 5.39 -14.82 -2.21
C ASN A 245 6.11 -13.82 -3.14
N GLY A 246 7.15 -13.13 -2.68
CA GLY A 246 7.91 -12.17 -3.49
C GLY A 246 7.16 -10.91 -3.94
N ARG A 247 5.88 -10.71 -3.62
CA ARG A 247 5.09 -9.54 -4.07
C ARG A 247 5.58 -8.22 -3.47
N PHE A 248 5.21 -7.13 -4.15
CA PHE A 248 5.50 -5.76 -3.76
C PHE A 248 4.39 -5.19 -2.87
N TYR A 249 4.78 -4.57 -1.75
CA TYR A 249 3.87 -4.03 -0.74
C TYR A 249 4.30 -2.65 -0.23
N GLY A 250 3.36 -1.82 0.21
CA GLY A 250 3.66 -0.62 1.00
C GLY A 250 3.11 0.68 0.42
N GLY A 251 2.71 0.68 -0.85
CA GLY A 251 2.03 1.79 -1.50
C GLY A 251 0.64 2.01 -0.93
N TRP A 252 0.27 3.26 -0.66
CA TRP A 252 -1.02 3.61 -0.08
C TRP A 252 -2.20 3.19 -0.96
N TRP A 253 -2.00 3.16 -2.28
CA TRP A 253 -2.99 2.74 -3.28
C TRP A 253 -3.43 1.28 -3.09
N GLN A 254 -2.56 0.42 -2.54
CA GLN A 254 -2.90 -0.99 -2.29
C GLN A 254 -3.94 -1.16 -1.17
N SER A 255 -4.14 -0.13 -0.35
CA SER A 255 -5.15 -0.11 0.72
C SER A 255 -6.39 0.68 0.37
N LEU A 256 -6.36 1.37 -0.77
CA LEU A 256 -7.50 2.13 -1.26
C LEU A 256 -8.59 1.13 -1.73
N PRO A 257 -9.86 1.30 -1.32
CA PRO A 257 -10.94 0.47 -1.84
C PRO A 257 -11.03 0.63 -3.36
N GLU A 258 -11.35 -0.47 -4.04
CA GLU A 258 -11.31 -0.58 -5.51
C GLU A 258 -12.03 0.56 -6.23
N LYS A 259 -13.24 0.90 -5.79
CA LYS A 259 -14.05 1.99 -6.37
C LYS A 259 -13.38 3.37 -6.38
N TYR A 260 -12.42 3.62 -5.49
CA TYR A 260 -11.70 4.89 -5.43
C TYR A 260 -10.41 4.87 -6.28
N ARG A 261 -9.92 3.70 -6.72
CA ARG A 261 -8.65 3.59 -7.46
C ARG A 261 -8.68 4.23 -8.84
N THR A 262 -9.85 4.29 -9.46
CA THR A 262 -10.09 5.03 -10.71
C THR A 262 -9.78 6.52 -10.62
N HIS A 263 -9.83 7.07 -9.41
CA HIS A 263 -9.55 8.48 -9.16
C HIS A 263 -8.08 8.73 -8.85
N ILE A 264 -7.23 7.71 -8.89
CA ILE A 264 -5.79 7.90 -8.78
C ILE A 264 -5.32 8.70 -10.01
N THR A 265 -4.43 9.64 -9.76
CA THR A 265 -3.67 10.33 -10.79
C THR A 265 -2.19 10.18 -10.49
N ILE A 266 -1.39 10.13 -11.55
CA ILE A 266 0.06 10.15 -11.46
C ILE A 266 0.51 11.41 -12.17
N ASN A 267 1.22 12.29 -11.47
CA ASN A 267 1.74 13.55 -12.01
C ASN A 267 0.63 14.44 -12.61
N GLY A 268 -0.59 14.37 -12.06
CA GLY A 268 -1.77 15.10 -12.54
C GLY A 268 -2.49 14.44 -13.73
N ILE A 269 -2.00 13.30 -14.22
CA ILE A 269 -2.60 12.57 -15.35
C ILE A 269 -3.49 11.44 -14.82
N LYS A 270 -4.70 11.30 -15.38
CA LYS A 270 -5.66 10.23 -15.06
C LYS A 270 -5.03 8.86 -15.32
N THR A 271 -5.30 7.91 -14.44
CA THR A 271 -4.80 6.53 -14.57
C THR A 271 -5.90 5.54 -14.93
N VAL A 272 -5.49 4.37 -15.41
CA VAL A 272 -6.34 3.19 -15.56
C VAL A 272 -5.73 2.02 -14.78
N GLU A 273 -6.58 1.14 -14.26
CA GLU A 273 -6.16 -0.15 -13.67
C GLU A 273 -6.36 -1.27 -14.69
N ILE A 274 -5.33 -2.07 -14.93
CA ILE A 274 -5.34 -3.21 -15.86
C ILE A 274 -4.98 -4.47 -15.06
N ASP A 275 -5.81 -5.49 -15.16
CA ASP A 275 -5.75 -6.72 -14.36
C ASP A 275 -5.64 -7.96 -15.25
N TYR A 276 -4.98 -9.00 -14.75
CA TYR A 276 -4.97 -10.31 -15.38
C TYR A 276 -6.29 -11.05 -15.16
N SER A 277 -6.80 -11.69 -16.22
CA SER A 277 -8.00 -12.52 -16.08
C SER A 277 -7.67 -13.90 -15.51
N SER A 278 -8.05 -14.15 -14.26
CA SER A 278 -7.92 -15.47 -13.60
C SER A 278 -6.47 -15.96 -13.52
N MET A 279 -5.53 -15.08 -13.20
CA MET A 279 -4.08 -15.30 -13.28
C MET A 279 -3.63 -16.62 -12.65
N ILE A 280 -4.01 -16.87 -11.39
CA ILE A 280 -3.62 -18.07 -10.65
C ILE A 280 -4.05 -19.35 -11.38
N MET A 281 -5.28 -19.39 -11.91
CA MET A 281 -5.80 -20.57 -12.61
C MET A 281 -5.08 -20.76 -13.95
N ARG A 282 -4.82 -19.68 -14.69
CA ARG A 282 -4.08 -19.76 -15.95
C ARG A 282 -2.64 -20.25 -15.75
N MET A 283 -1.97 -19.82 -14.69
CA MET A 283 -0.65 -20.34 -14.34
C MET A 283 -0.67 -21.83 -14.01
N LEU A 284 -1.72 -22.32 -13.33
CA LEU A 284 -1.87 -23.76 -13.06
C LEU A 284 -2.07 -24.57 -14.35
N TYR A 285 -2.92 -24.11 -15.27
CA TYR A 285 -3.10 -24.78 -16.56
C TYR A 285 -1.82 -24.74 -17.42
N ALA A 286 -1.08 -23.63 -17.38
CA ALA A 286 0.20 -23.51 -18.06
C ALA A 286 1.24 -24.52 -17.54
N LYS A 287 1.23 -24.83 -16.24
CA LYS A 287 2.09 -25.87 -15.66
C LYS A 287 1.77 -27.28 -16.16
N GLU A 288 0.55 -27.49 -16.65
CA GLU A 288 0.12 -28.72 -17.33
C GLU A 288 0.31 -28.64 -18.86
N ASN A 289 0.96 -27.60 -19.37
CA ASN A 289 1.11 -27.31 -20.80
C ASN A 289 -0.25 -27.16 -21.53
N ILE A 290 -1.28 -26.70 -20.82
CA ILE A 290 -2.61 -26.46 -21.37
C ILE A 290 -2.82 -24.96 -21.55
N ASN A 291 -2.97 -24.53 -22.80
CA ASN A 291 -3.38 -23.17 -23.12
C ASN A 291 -4.90 -23.04 -22.99
N ILE A 292 -5.34 -22.08 -22.18
CA ILE A 292 -6.75 -21.78 -22.01
C ILE A 292 -7.16 -20.71 -23.01
N GLU A 293 -8.18 -21.02 -23.81
CA GLU A 293 -8.80 -20.10 -24.75
C GLU A 293 -9.15 -18.75 -24.12
N ASP A 294 -9.04 -17.72 -24.95
CA ASP A 294 -9.44 -16.38 -24.61
C ASP A 294 -10.96 -16.34 -24.36
N GLY A 295 -11.37 -15.64 -23.30
CA GLY A 295 -12.78 -15.50 -22.92
C GLY A 295 -13.33 -16.59 -22.00
N LYS A 296 -12.70 -17.76 -21.89
CA LYS A 296 -13.15 -18.83 -20.99
C LYS A 296 -13.16 -18.37 -19.53
N ASP A 297 -14.33 -18.42 -18.87
CA ASP A 297 -14.43 -18.15 -17.44
C ASP A 297 -14.01 -19.39 -16.63
N LEU A 298 -12.80 -19.32 -16.06
CA LEU A 298 -12.25 -20.37 -15.20
C LEU A 298 -12.93 -20.46 -13.82
N TYR A 299 -13.94 -19.64 -13.54
CA TYR A 299 -14.76 -19.75 -12.33
C TYR A 299 -16.19 -20.22 -12.63
N ASP A 300 -16.54 -20.42 -13.90
CA ASP A 300 -17.79 -21.09 -14.26
C ASP A 300 -17.65 -22.60 -14.07
N ILE A 301 -18.40 -23.13 -13.11
CA ILE A 301 -18.42 -24.56 -12.78
C ILE A 301 -19.77 -25.24 -13.10
N GLY A 302 -20.61 -24.60 -13.93
CA GLY A 302 -21.91 -25.13 -14.33
C GLY A 302 -23.03 -24.92 -13.31
N LEU A 303 -22.95 -23.85 -12.51
CA LEU A 303 -24.01 -23.40 -11.60
C LEU A 303 -24.54 -22.03 -12.08
N PRO A 304 -25.79 -21.64 -11.78
CA PRO A 304 -26.27 -20.28 -12.06
C PRO A 304 -25.33 -19.24 -11.43
N VAL A 305 -24.97 -18.21 -12.19
CA VAL A 305 -23.85 -17.31 -11.89
C VAL A 305 -24.34 -15.88 -11.67
N THR A 306 -25.09 -15.62 -10.60
CA THR A 306 -25.19 -14.22 -10.16
C THR A 306 -23.79 -13.73 -9.74
N GLU A 307 -23.55 -12.41 -9.77
CA GLU A 307 -22.24 -11.86 -9.39
C GLU A 307 -21.85 -12.28 -7.96
N ASP A 308 -22.81 -12.33 -7.04
CA ASP A 308 -22.60 -12.79 -5.66
C ASP A 308 -22.17 -14.26 -5.58
N GLN A 309 -22.81 -15.15 -6.36
CA GLN A 309 -22.44 -16.56 -6.42
C GLN A 309 -21.05 -16.75 -7.03
N ARG A 310 -20.71 -15.96 -8.05
CA ARG A 310 -19.39 -15.96 -8.68
C ARG A 310 -18.28 -15.58 -7.71
N VAL A 311 -18.51 -14.56 -6.88
CA VAL A 311 -17.58 -14.14 -5.82
C VAL A 311 -17.32 -15.29 -4.84
N LEU A 312 -18.36 -16.03 -4.43
CA LEU A 312 -18.21 -17.19 -3.54
C LEU A 312 -17.40 -18.33 -4.19
N ILE A 313 -17.69 -18.66 -5.46
CA ILE A 313 -16.97 -19.70 -6.20
C ILE A 313 -15.50 -19.34 -6.38
N LYS A 314 -15.20 -18.10 -6.82
CA LYS A 314 -13.83 -17.59 -6.96
C LYS A 314 -13.08 -17.69 -5.63
N ARG A 315 -13.70 -17.24 -4.54
CA ARG A 315 -13.09 -17.33 -3.20
C ARG A 315 -12.82 -18.77 -2.79
N PHE A 316 -13.75 -19.68 -3.05
CA PHE A 316 -13.59 -21.10 -2.74
C PHE A 316 -12.44 -21.75 -3.51
N ILE A 317 -12.36 -21.53 -4.83
CA ILE A 317 -11.30 -22.07 -5.70
C ILE A 317 -9.92 -21.55 -5.26
N ILE A 318 -9.76 -20.24 -5.03
CA ILE A 318 -8.48 -19.67 -4.60
C ILE A 318 -8.09 -20.12 -3.19
N ALA A 319 -9.08 -20.30 -2.30
CA ALA A 319 -8.85 -20.82 -0.95
C ALA A 319 -8.36 -22.26 -0.95
N SER A 320 -9.00 -23.12 -1.75
CA SER A 320 -8.71 -24.56 -1.78
C SER A 320 -7.29 -24.82 -2.29
N ILE A 321 -6.80 -24.07 -3.28
CA ILE A 321 -5.40 -24.14 -3.76
C ILE A 321 -4.39 -23.95 -2.62
N ASN A 322 -4.69 -23.07 -1.67
CA ASN A 322 -3.80 -22.71 -0.56
C ASN A 322 -3.98 -23.56 0.70
N ASP A 323 -5.00 -24.43 0.73
CA ASP A 323 -5.41 -25.16 1.93
C ASP A 323 -4.78 -26.55 2.03
N GLU A 324 -3.51 -26.60 2.42
CA GLU A 324 -2.74 -27.84 2.64
C GLU A 324 -3.40 -28.85 3.58
N LYS A 325 -4.38 -28.42 4.38
CA LYS A 325 -5.05 -29.27 5.35
C LYS A 325 -6.46 -29.68 4.94
N GLY A 326 -6.95 -29.19 3.80
CA GLY A 326 -8.30 -29.45 3.31
C GLY A 326 -9.40 -29.07 4.30
N ARG A 327 -9.22 -28.03 5.13
CA ARG A 327 -10.16 -27.56 6.16
C ARG A 327 -11.03 -26.38 5.75
N TYR A 328 -10.68 -25.65 4.70
CA TYR A 328 -11.41 -24.46 4.28
C TYR A 328 -12.79 -24.84 3.73
N ARG A 329 -13.82 -24.17 4.23
CA ARG A 329 -15.22 -24.35 3.85
C ARG A 329 -15.88 -22.99 3.71
N LEU A 330 -16.78 -22.84 2.75
CA LEU A 330 -17.76 -21.76 2.77
C LEU A 330 -18.72 -21.97 3.96
N SER A 331 -19.32 -20.90 4.46
CA SER A 331 -20.31 -21.00 5.54
C SER A 331 -21.59 -21.70 5.06
N ASN A 332 -22.42 -22.18 5.99
CA ASN A 332 -23.71 -22.78 5.63
C ASN A 332 -24.64 -21.78 4.92
N GLU A 333 -24.60 -20.50 5.29
CA GLU A 333 -25.36 -19.43 4.63
C GLU A 333 -24.89 -19.23 3.19
N GLU A 334 -23.57 -19.22 2.97
CA GLU A 334 -22.97 -19.08 1.63
C GLU A 334 -23.25 -20.29 0.75
N LEU A 335 -23.22 -21.50 1.32
CA LEU A 335 -23.60 -22.72 0.62
C LEU A 335 -25.09 -22.74 0.26
N LYS A 336 -25.95 -22.16 1.12
CA LYS A 336 -27.38 -21.98 0.83
C LYS A 336 -27.60 -21.03 -0.36
N ILE A 337 -26.82 -19.96 -0.46
CA ILE A 337 -26.83 -19.05 -1.63
C ILE A 337 -26.44 -19.80 -2.92
N LEU A 338 -25.48 -20.74 -2.82
CA LEU A 338 -25.08 -21.57 -3.96
C LEU A 338 -26.05 -22.74 -4.25
N GLY A 339 -26.98 -23.03 -3.34
CA GLY A 339 -27.92 -24.15 -3.47
C GLY A 339 -27.29 -25.55 -3.42
N ILE A 340 -26.05 -25.67 -2.94
CA ILE A 340 -25.30 -26.93 -2.94
C ILE A 340 -24.50 -27.14 -1.65
N THR A 341 -24.18 -28.40 -1.36
CA THR A 341 -23.29 -28.76 -0.25
C THR A 341 -21.82 -28.51 -0.59
N HIS A 342 -20.97 -28.42 0.43
CA HIS A 342 -19.52 -28.31 0.23
C HIS A 342 -18.95 -29.48 -0.60
N THR A 343 -19.42 -30.70 -0.35
CA THR A 343 -18.97 -31.90 -1.08
C THR A 343 -19.33 -31.81 -2.56
N GLN A 344 -20.54 -31.36 -2.88
CA GLN A 344 -20.97 -31.14 -4.27
C GLN A 344 -20.15 -30.03 -4.93
N LEU A 345 -19.93 -28.90 -4.24
CA LEU A 345 -19.13 -27.78 -4.74
C LEU A 345 -17.72 -28.24 -5.09
N PHE A 346 -17.05 -28.95 -4.18
CA PHE A 346 -15.67 -29.36 -4.42
C PHE A 346 -15.58 -30.44 -5.51
N LYS A 347 -16.56 -31.34 -5.58
CA LYS A 347 -16.67 -32.34 -6.66
C LYS A 347 -16.86 -31.66 -8.03
N LEU A 348 -17.68 -30.63 -8.12
CA LEU A 348 -17.87 -29.85 -9.35
C LEU A 348 -16.58 -29.13 -9.77
N VAL A 349 -15.93 -28.43 -8.83
CA VAL A 349 -14.64 -27.75 -9.07
C VAL A 349 -13.61 -28.74 -9.62
N LYS A 350 -13.47 -29.91 -8.99
CA LYS A 350 -12.53 -30.96 -9.44
C LYS A 350 -12.90 -31.53 -10.80
N LYS A 351 -14.19 -31.74 -11.07
CA LYS A 351 -14.68 -32.23 -12.37
C LYS A 351 -14.35 -31.24 -13.50
N VAL A 352 -14.64 -29.95 -13.29
CA VAL A 352 -14.41 -28.89 -14.29
C VAL A 352 -12.92 -28.62 -14.50
N HIS A 353 -12.15 -28.66 -13.42
CA HIS A 353 -10.71 -28.42 -13.43
C HIS A 353 -9.88 -29.69 -13.29
N ALA A 354 -10.37 -30.81 -13.85
CA ALA A 354 -9.71 -32.12 -13.75
C ALA A 354 -8.22 -32.10 -14.11
N PRO A 355 -7.76 -31.38 -15.16
CA PRO A 355 -6.33 -31.33 -15.50
C PRO A 355 -5.44 -30.75 -14.39
N ILE A 356 -5.97 -29.84 -13.57
CA ILE A 356 -5.24 -29.16 -12.51
C ILE A 356 -5.66 -29.63 -11.11
N GLU A 357 -6.39 -30.74 -11.01
CA GLU A 357 -6.98 -31.22 -9.75
C GLU A 357 -5.92 -31.40 -8.65
N LYS A 358 -4.73 -31.89 -9.02
CA LYS A 358 -3.60 -32.14 -8.12
C LYS A 358 -3.10 -30.89 -7.37
N TYR A 359 -3.44 -29.70 -7.85
CA TYR A 359 -3.03 -28.44 -7.22
C TYR A 359 -4.00 -27.97 -6.13
N PHE A 360 -5.24 -28.47 -6.10
CA PHE A 360 -6.13 -28.18 -4.99
C PHE A 360 -5.61 -28.83 -3.71
N SER A 361 -5.62 -28.09 -2.61
CA SER A 361 -5.06 -28.47 -1.30
C SER A 361 -3.54 -28.73 -1.30
N SER A 362 -2.79 -28.28 -2.31
CA SER A 362 -1.33 -28.48 -2.39
C SER A 362 -0.52 -27.41 -1.65
N GLY A 363 -1.10 -26.23 -1.40
CA GLY A 363 -0.37 -25.08 -0.87
C GLY A 363 0.53 -24.37 -1.90
N ILE A 364 0.41 -24.70 -3.19
CA ILE A 364 1.25 -24.14 -4.27
C ILE A 364 1.10 -22.63 -4.44
N GLY A 365 0.02 -22.02 -3.93
CA GLY A 365 -0.29 -20.61 -4.19
C GLY A 365 0.81 -19.63 -3.79
N LEU A 366 1.64 -19.92 -2.78
CA LEU A 366 2.79 -19.05 -2.47
C LEU A 366 3.90 -19.10 -3.53
N LYS A 367 4.10 -20.23 -4.21
CA LYS A 367 5.03 -20.33 -5.35
C LYS A 367 4.47 -19.60 -6.57
N LEU A 368 3.16 -19.73 -6.82
CA LEU A 368 2.50 -18.96 -7.87
C LEU A 368 2.57 -17.45 -7.62
N MET A 369 2.43 -17.00 -6.36
CA MET A 369 2.64 -15.59 -6.02
C MET A 369 4.06 -15.11 -6.34
N PHE A 370 5.07 -15.98 -6.22
CA PHE A 370 6.45 -15.64 -6.56
C PHE A 370 6.64 -15.47 -8.07
N GLU A 371 6.09 -16.38 -8.87
CA GLU A 371 6.05 -16.25 -10.33
C GLU A 371 5.30 -14.98 -10.78
N ASP A 372 4.14 -14.69 -10.17
CA ASP A 372 3.41 -13.41 -10.34
C ASP A 372 4.30 -12.20 -9.99
N SER A 373 5.05 -12.27 -8.90
CA SER A 373 5.97 -11.18 -8.53
C SER A 373 7.09 -10.95 -9.53
N LYS A 374 7.55 -12.00 -10.24
CA LYS A 374 8.53 -11.87 -11.33
C LYS A 374 7.91 -11.13 -12.51
N ILE A 375 6.65 -11.40 -12.83
CA ILE A 375 5.90 -10.71 -13.89
C ILE A 375 5.76 -9.22 -13.53
N ALA A 376 5.37 -8.93 -12.29
CA ALA A 376 5.27 -7.57 -11.81
C ALA A 376 6.61 -6.80 -11.86
N GLU A 377 7.72 -7.45 -11.49
CA GLU A 377 9.04 -6.84 -11.59
C GLU A 377 9.43 -6.54 -13.05
N ASP A 378 9.22 -7.48 -13.97
CA ASP A 378 9.53 -7.32 -15.38
C ASP A 378 8.76 -6.15 -16.01
N ILE A 379 7.45 -6.04 -15.72
CA ILE A 379 6.60 -4.91 -16.17
C ILE A 379 7.10 -3.59 -15.58
N MET A 380 7.35 -3.55 -14.27
CA MET A 380 7.80 -2.31 -13.63
C MET A 380 9.18 -1.86 -14.14
N LEU A 381 10.09 -2.78 -14.43
CA LEU A 381 11.40 -2.47 -14.99
C LEU A 381 11.31 -1.97 -16.43
N TYR A 382 10.42 -2.55 -17.24
CA TYR A 382 10.16 -2.07 -18.60
C TYR A 382 9.73 -0.59 -18.60
N PHE A 383 8.73 -0.24 -17.80
CA PHE A 383 8.24 1.14 -17.72
C PHE A 383 9.20 2.07 -16.98
N LEU A 384 9.98 1.57 -16.02
CA LEU A 384 11.07 2.32 -15.38
C LEU A 384 12.10 2.78 -16.42
N GLY A 385 12.44 1.95 -17.41
CA GLY A 385 13.35 2.32 -18.51
C GLY A 385 12.83 3.51 -19.34
N LYS A 386 11.51 3.73 -19.33
CA LYS A 386 10.83 4.87 -19.97
C LYS A 386 10.51 6.00 -19.00
N SER A 387 10.95 5.88 -17.74
CA SER A 387 10.59 6.80 -16.65
C SER A 387 9.08 6.94 -16.41
N ILE A 388 8.32 5.87 -16.69
CA ILE A 388 6.88 5.81 -16.49
C ILE A 388 6.59 5.07 -15.18
N VAL A 389 5.75 5.66 -14.34
CA VAL A 389 5.35 5.05 -13.08
C VAL A 389 4.27 4.00 -13.32
N VAL A 390 4.48 2.82 -12.75
CA VAL A 390 3.48 1.76 -12.65
C VAL A 390 3.27 1.42 -11.18
N LEU A 391 2.02 1.38 -10.74
CA LEU A 391 1.66 1.05 -9.37
C LEU A 391 1.12 -0.40 -9.30
N PRO A 392 1.83 -1.35 -8.68
CA PRO A 392 1.36 -2.73 -8.57
C PRO A 392 0.31 -2.91 -7.48
N ILE A 393 -0.73 -3.70 -7.78
CA ILE A 393 -1.76 -4.18 -6.85
C ILE A 393 -2.03 -5.67 -7.12
N HIS A 394 -1.29 -6.55 -6.43
CA HIS A 394 -1.36 -7.99 -6.71
C HIS A 394 -1.08 -8.25 -8.20
N ASP A 395 -2.06 -8.83 -8.91
CA ASP A 395 -2.06 -9.16 -10.33
C ASP A 395 -2.56 -8.02 -11.25
N SER A 396 -2.89 -6.85 -10.69
CA SER A 396 -3.24 -5.65 -11.44
C SER A 396 -2.19 -4.53 -11.33
N PHE A 397 -2.22 -3.62 -12.30
CA PHE A 397 -1.31 -2.49 -12.41
C PHE A 397 -2.08 -1.21 -12.74
N ILE A 398 -1.72 -0.11 -12.06
CA ILE A 398 -2.24 1.22 -12.36
C ILE A 398 -1.17 2.03 -13.10
N ILE A 399 -1.54 2.60 -14.24
CA ILE A 399 -0.66 3.41 -15.10
C ILE A 399 -1.41 4.62 -15.64
N GLN A 400 -0.69 5.67 -16.04
CA GLN A 400 -1.28 6.82 -16.73
C GLN A 400 -1.99 6.37 -18.01
N GLN A 401 -3.20 6.90 -18.24
CA GLN A 401 -4.09 6.50 -19.33
C GLN A 401 -3.43 6.47 -20.73
N PRO A 402 -2.52 7.39 -21.11
CA PRO A 402 -1.83 7.33 -22.40
C PRO A 402 -1.02 6.04 -22.64
N PHE A 403 -0.55 5.39 -21.57
CA PHE A 403 0.27 4.17 -21.66
C PHE A 403 -0.54 2.88 -21.44
N ALA A 404 -1.88 2.97 -21.46
CA ALA A 404 -2.76 1.85 -21.18
C ALA A 404 -2.60 0.69 -22.18
N SER A 405 -2.54 0.99 -23.49
CA SER A 405 -2.37 -0.03 -24.53
C SER A 405 -1.01 -0.72 -24.43
N GLU A 406 0.04 0.06 -24.22
CA GLU A 406 1.40 -0.45 -24.02
C GLU A 406 1.50 -1.33 -22.76
N LEU A 407 0.82 -0.97 -21.67
CA LEU A 407 0.77 -1.81 -20.48
C LEU A 407 0.08 -3.15 -20.76
N LYS A 408 -1.01 -3.17 -21.53
CA LYS A 408 -1.68 -4.42 -21.92
C LYS A 408 -0.74 -5.35 -22.68
N GLU A 409 -0.05 -4.81 -23.68
CA GLU A 409 0.93 -5.55 -24.47
C GLU A 409 2.07 -6.07 -23.60
N GLN A 410 2.67 -5.21 -22.76
CA GLN A 410 3.76 -5.60 -21.88
C GLN A 410 3.33 -6.65 -20.86
N MET A 411 2.11 -6.57 -20.32
CA MET A 411 1.57 -7.60 -19.43
C MET A 411 1.45 -8.96 -20.13
N ILE A 412 1.01 -9.00 -21.40
CA ILE A 412 0.95 -10.25 -22.18
C ILE A 412 2.36 -10.80 -22.42
N ILE A 413 3.31 -9.93 -22.80
CA ILE A 413 4.72 -10.29 -23.04
C ILE A 413 5.37 -10.86 -21.76
N SER A 414 5.25 -10.16 -20.64
CA SER A 414 5.85 -10.59 -19.36
C SER A 414 5.24 -11.90 -18.86
N PHE A 415 3.92 -12.09 -19.03
CA PHE A 415 3.29 -13.37 -18.70
C PHE A 415 3.82 -14.50 -19.57
N LYS A 416 3.89 -14.32 -20.90
CA LYS A 416 4.45 -15.33 -21.82
C LYS A 416 5.91 -15.64 -21.50
N LYS A 417 6.72 -14.63 -21.21
CA LYS A 417 8.14 -14.77 -20.86
C LYS A 417 8.36 -15.63 -19.61
N ILE A 418 7.52 -15.47 -18.59
CA ILE A 418 7.74 -16.08 -17.27
C ILE A 418 6.96 -17.38 -17.09
N VAL A 419 5.74 -17.45 -17.64
CA VAL A 419 4.83 -18.60 -17.49
C VAL A 419 4.88 -19.54 -18.70
N GLY A 420 5.32 -19.06 -19.87
CA GLY A 420 5.41 -19.87 -21.09
C GLY A 420 4.09 -20.03 -21.85
N SER A 421 3.02 -19.34 -21.45
CA SER A 421 1.69 -19.40 -22.07
C SER A 421 1.11 -18.01 -22.33
N THR A 422 0.03 -17.91 -23.11
CA THR A 422 -0.69 -16.65 -23.35
C THR A 422 -1.80 -16.44 -22.33
N THR A 423 -2.15 -15.17 -22.08
CA THR A 423 -3.21 -14.79 -21.14
C THR A 423 -3.95 -13.54 -21.61
N LEU A 424 -5.13 -13.32 -21.06
CA LEU A 424 -5.91 -12.10 -21.25
C LEU A 424 -5.66 -11.10 -20.14
N VAL A 425 -5.59 -9.84 -20.55
CA VAL A 425 -5.58 -8.68 -19.68
C VAL A 425 -6.88 -7.91 -19.89
N LYS A 426 -7.52 -7.51 -18.79
CA LYS A 426 -8.75 -6.72 -18.81
C LYS A 426 -8.46 -5.39 -18.15
N GLN A 427 -8.88 -4.32 -18.80
CA GLN A 427 -8.95 -3.02 -18.13
C GLN A 427 -10.13 -3.07 -17.17
N SER A 428 -9.93 -2.65 -15.93
CA SER A 428 -11.04 -2.51 -14.99
C SER A 428 -12.06 -1.52 -15.57
N THR A 429 -13.25 -2.02 -15.90
CA THR A 429 -14.41 -1.20 -16.29
C THR A 429 -15.11 -0.73 -15.02
N SER A 430 -14.38 -0.06 -14.15
CA SER A 430 -15.03 0.76 -13.13
C SER A 430 -15.61 1.93 -13.90
N SER A 431 -16.94 2.01 -13.90
CA SER A 431 -17.66 3.01 -14.67
C SER A 431 -17.05 4.38 -14.36
N ASP A 432 -16.85 5.20 -15.40
CA ASP A 432 -16.58 6.64 -15.26
C ASP A 432 -17.73 7.38 -14.50
N SER A 433 -18.68 6.62 -13.94
CA SER A 433 -19.90 7.03 -13.27
C SER A 433 -20.02 6.49 -11.85
N TYR A 434 -18.96 6.05 -11.14
CA TYR A 434 -19.07 5.96 -9.68
C TYR A 434 -19.17 7.38 -9.14
N ASN A 435 -20.40 7.90 -9.16
CA ASN A 435 -20.76 9.18 -8.63
C ASN A 435 -20.70 9.00 -7.12
N PHE A 436 -19.71 9.60 -6.45
CA PHE A 436 -19.59 9.56 -4.99
C PHE A 436 -20.87 9.97 -4.27
N TYR A 437 -21.73 10.70 -4.98
CA TYR A 437 -23.01 11.18 -4.53
C TYR A 437 -24.16 10.17 -4.65
N ASP A 438 -24.04 9.05 -5.37
CA ASP A 438 -25.17 8.12 -5.56
C ASP A 438 -25.56 7.37 -4.27
N ASP A 439 -24.67 7.28 -3.28
CA ASP A 439 -25.00 6.75 -1.94
C ASP A 439 -25.58 7.83 -0.99
N VAL A 440 -25.73 9.10 -1.42
CA VAL A 440 -26.24 10.20 -0.56
C VAL A 440 -27.27 11.12 -1.23
N PHE A 441 -27.29 11.32 -2.55
CA PHE A 441 -28.33 12.07 -3.29
C PHE A 441 -28.34 11.65 -4.77
N THR A 442 -29.43 11.03 -5.22
CA THR A 442 -29.72 10.82 -6.65
C THR A 442 -30.04 12.16 -7.31
N LEU A 443 -29.33 12.51 -8.39
CA LEU A 443 -29.88 13.25 -9.54
C LEU A 443 -28.94 13.06 -10.75
N LYS A 444 -29.55 12.66 -11.87
CA LYS A 444 -28.90 12.33 -13.16
C LYS A 444 -28.30 13.57 -13.81
N ASP A 445 -27.14 13.43 -14.45
CA ASP A 445 -27.04 13.85 -15.85
C ASP A 445 -25.91 13.19 -16.66
N LYS A 446 -26.18 12.98 -17.94
CA LYS A 446 -25.32 12.31 -18.93
C LYS A 446 -24.54 13.35 -19.74
N ASN A 447 -23.22 13.19 -19.87
CA ASN A 447 -22.54 13.25 -21.18
C ASN A 447 -21.05 12.87 -21.08
N LYS A 448 -20.64 12.09 -22.09
CA LYS A 448 -19.36 11.38 -22.24
C LYS A 448 -18.36 12.19 -23.06
N ASP A 449 -17.09 11.81 -22.85
CA ASP A 449 -15.92 11.97 -23.72
C ASP A 449 -15.33 13.38 -23.89
N ASN A 450 -14.15 13.56 -23.27
CA ASN A 450 -13.01 14.32 -23.77
C ASN A 450 -11.81 14.09 -22.83
N LEU A 451 -10.57 14.10 -23.33
CA LEU A 451 -9.34 14.00 -22.54
C LEU A 451 -9.38 14.99 -21.37
N ARG A 452 -9.56 14.50 -20.14
CA ARG A 452 -9.58 15.35 -18.95
C ARG A 452 -8.19 15.44 -18.35
N ILE A 453 -7.45 16.51 -18.69
CA ILE A 453 -6.74 17.21 -17.62
C ILE A 453 -7.83 17.51 -16.60
N VAL A 454 -7.72 16.95 -15.40
CA VAL A 454 -8.76 17.19 -14.40
C VAL A 454 -8.67 18.67 -14.06
N ASN A 455 -9.65 19.45 -14.53
CA ASN A 455 -9.88 20.81 -14.05
C ASN A 455 -10.23 20.72 -12.58
N ALA A 456 -9.20 20.82 -11.74
CA ALA A 456 -9.38 20.79 -10.31
C ALA A 456 -9.88 22.16 -9.85
N ASN A 457 -10.86 22.16 -8.94
CA ASN A 457 -11.22 23.38 -8.22
C ASN A 457 -9.95 23.87 -7.50
N PRO A 458 -9.47 25.10 -7.74
CA PRO A 458 -8.19 25.58 -7.21
C PRO A 458 -8.09 25.54 -5.68
N ASN A 459 -9.23 25.41 -4.98
CA ASN A 459 -9.31 25.41 -3.52
C ASN A 459 -9.48 24.03 -2.85
N ASN A 460 -9.46 22.91 -3.59
CA ASN A 460 -9.63 21.58 -2.99
C ASN A 460 -8.31 20.90 -2.57
N ILE A 461 -8.41 19.87 -1.72
CA ILE A 461 -7.27 19.12 -1.16
C ILE A 461 -6.34 18.58 -2.26
N TYR A 462 -6.92 18.08 -3.35
CA TYR A 462 -6.19 17.55 -4.51
C TYR A 462 -5.32 18.62 -5.19
N SER A 463 -5.91 19.77 -5.55
CA SER A 463 -5.20 20.90 -6.17
C SER A 463 -4.03 21.36 -5.31
N SER A 464 -4.27 21.49 -4.01
CA SER A 464 -3.23 21.87 -3.05
C SER A 464 -2.04 20.92 -3.07
N TYR A 465 -2.30 19.61 -3.09
CA TYR A 465 -1.27 18.57 -3.11
C TYR A 465 -0.49 18.58 -4.43
N LEU A 466 -1.20 18.57 -5.58
CA LEU A 466 -0.60 18.57 -6.91
C LEU A 466 0.22 19.85 -7.19
N ASN A 467 -0.31 21.02 -6.82
CA ASN A 467 0.39 22.30 -7.02
C ASN A 467 1.70 22.38 -6.24
N SER A 468 1.77 21.79 -5.04
CA SER A 468 3.04 21.70 -4.30
C SER A 468 4.07 20.84 -5.02
N TRP A 469 3.65 19.73 -5.63
CA TRP A 469 4.54 18.93 -6.47
C TRP A 469 5.01 19.69 -7.71
N LEU A 470 4.10 20.34 -8.44
CA LEU A 470 4.45 21.15 -9.62
C LEU A 470 5.46 22.25 -9.28
N LYS A 471 5.30 22.93 -8.14
CA LYS A 471 6.27 23.91 -7.63
C LYS A 471 7.63 23.27 -7.36
N TRP A 472 7.66 22.09 -6.75
CA TRP A 472 8.90 21.36 -6.50
C TRP A 472 9.60 20.94 -7.80
N VAL A 473 8.86 20.42 -8.79
CA VAL A 473 9.41 20.05 -10.12
C VAL A 473 10.04 21.27 -10.78
N LYS A 474 9.31 22.40 -10.84
CA LYS A 474 9.81 23.67 -11.39
C LYS A 474 11.10 24.14 -10.69
N ALA A 475 11.15 24.08 -9.37
CA ALA A 475 12.30 24.53 -8.58
C ALA A 475 13.55 23.64 -8.77
N ASN A 476 13.38 22.35 -9.00
CA ASN A 476 14.48 21.39 -9.09
C ASN A 476 14.95 21.16 -10.53
N LYS A 477 14.45 21.93 -11.51
CA LYS A 477 14.73 21.76 -12.94
C LYS A 477 14.61 20.31 -13.40
N PHE A 478 13.75 19.53 -12.75
CA PHE A 478 13.25 18.30 -13.35
C PHE A 478 12.51 18.79 -14.59
N HIS A 479 13.21 18.75 -15.73
CA HIS A 479 12.56 18.87 -17.01
C HIS A 479 11.42 17.86 -16.92
N SER A 480 10.20 18.35 -17.16
CA SER A 480 9.02 17.50 -17.33
C SER A 480 9.48 16.17 -17.91
N PHE A 481 9.20 15.06 -17.23
CA PHE A 481 9.25 13.76 -17.87
C PHE A 481 8.54 13.95 -19.22
N ASN A 482 9.34 13.90 -20.28
CA ASN A 482 9.14 14.67 -21.50
C ASN A 482 7.80 14.24 -22.14
N THR A 483 6.75 15.04 -22.00
CA THR A 483 5.48 14.75 -22.68
C THR A 483 5.50 15.15 -24.16
N ASN A 484 6.60 15.72 -24.65
CA ASN A 484 6.73 16.25 -26.03
C ASN A 484 7.97 15.75 -26.80
N ARG A 485 8.59 14.64 -26.39
CA ARG A 485 9.57 13.93 -27.24
C ARG A 485 9.51 12.43 -26.96
N TYR A 486 8.52 11.78 -27.55
CA TYR A 486 8.58 10.48 -28.24
C TYR A 486 7.40 10.39 -29.19
#